data_AF-A0A1E4Q4L1-F1
#
_entry.id   AF-A0A1E4Q4L1-F1
#
_cell.length_a   1.000
_cell.length_b   1.000
_cell.length_c   1.000
_cell.angle_alpha   90.00
_cell.angle_beta   90.00
_cell.angle_gamma   90.00
#
_symmetry.space_group_name_H-M   'P 1'
#
loop_
_entity.id
_entity.type
_entity.pdbx_description
1 polymer ?
#
loop_
_entity_poly.entity_id
_entity_poly.type
_entity_poly.pdbx_seq_one_letter_code
_entity_poly.pdbx_strand_id
1 'polypeptide(L)'
;MSIASTVIASTLRSASLAALCLVALAAASPAQAGVGHGFRAVGGGQRIGHGAATFRNAQGGITHTHGTRAAGPNGRGAHGAYTSVNPDGSARHQGATHIAGARGGNFNGSNSATRNADGSANGSYQRSGNNAAGGSYSSSGSYARGADGSASGARATTITGANGNTYQGQTTYTKGQGVTHTGSCHDAQGNAISCR
;
A
#
# COMPACT_ATOMS: atom_id res chain seq x y z
N MET A 1 -24.04 27.31 -4.12
CA MET A 1 -23.85 26.45 -5.32
C MET A 1 -22.38 26.58 -5.69
N SER A 2 -21.52 25.56 -5.70
CA SER A 2 -21.67 24.14 -6.03
C SER A 2 -20.59 23.32 -5.31
N ILE A 3 -20.97 22.26 -4.56
CA ILE A 3 -20.08 21.34 -3.81
C ILE A 3 -20.09 19.97 -4.51
N ALA A 4 -20.03 19.94 -5.85
CA ALA A 4 -20.29 18.71 -6.62
C ALA A 4 -19.07 18.12 -7.36
N SER A 5 -17.92 18.81 -7.40
CA SER A 5 -16.85 18.42 -8.35
C SER A 5 -15.68 17.60 -7.79
N THR A 6 -15.55 17.42 -6.47
CA THR A 6 -14.33 16.80 -5.88
C THR A 6 -14.49 15.34 -5.47
N VAL A 7 -15.72 14.82 -5.34
CA VAL A 7 -15.97 13.45 -4.85
C VAL A 7 -15.86 12.39 -5.96
N ILE A 8 -16.01 12.78 -7.22
CA ILE A 8 -16.04 11.84 -8.37
C ILE A 8 -14.62 11.36 -8.75
N ALA A 9 -13.57 12.08 -8.37
CA ALA A 9 -12.19 11.71 -8.73
C ALA A 9 -11.60 10.55 -7.91
N SER A 10 -12.13 10.24 -6.73
CA SER A 10 -11.58 9.22 -5.82
C SER A 10 -12.06 7.79 -6.11
N THR A 11 -13.29 7.65 -6.62
CA THR A 11 -13.87 6.35 -6.98
C THR A 11 -13.31 5.81 -8.30
N LEU A 12 -13.00 6.69 -9.27
CA LEU A 12 -12.37 6.28 -10.54
C LEU A 12 -10.94 5.74 -10.35
N ARG A 13 -10.13 6.31 -9.45
CA ARG A 13 -8.77 5.80 -9.16
C ARG A 13 -8.78 4.40 -8.52
N SER A 14 -9.80 4.10 -7.73
CA SER A 14 -9.97 2.82 -7.04
C SER A 14 -10.42 1.70 -8.00
N ALA A 15 -11.28 2.04 -8.98
CA ALA A 15 -11.71 1.11 -10.02
C ALA A 15 -10.58 0.76 -11.00
N SER A 16 -9.70 1.71 -11.32
CA SER A 16 -8.57 1.49 -12.23
C SER A 16 -7.48 0.56 -11.68
N LEU A 17 -7.25 0.49 -10.36
CA LEU A 17 -6.24 -0.42 -9.81
C LEU A 17 -6.74 -1.87 -9.69
N ALA A 18 -8.03 -2.07 -9.40
CA ALA A 18 -8.65 -3.40 -9.45
C ALA A 18 -8.69 -3.96 -10.88
N ALA A 19 -8.88 -3.09 -11.88
CA ALA A 19 -8.76 -3.44 -13.29
C ALA A 19 -7.32 -3.75 -13.72
N LEU A 20 -6.31 -3.06 -13.17
CA LEU A 20 -4.90 -3.35 -13.48
C LEU A 20 -4.46 -4.78 -13.06
N CYS A 21 -4.98 -5.30 -11.95
CA CYS A 21 -4.72 -6.70 -11.57
C CYS A 21 -5.42 -7.74 -12.47
N LEU A 22 -6.50 -7.36 -13.17
CA LEU A 22 -7.16 -8.21 -14.17
C LEU A 22 -6.47 -8.14 -15.54
N VAL A 23 -5.91 -6.99 -15.93
CA VAL A 23 -5.20 -6.82 -17.22
C VAL A 23 -3.82 -7.47 -17.22
N ALA A 24 -3.13 -7.54 -16.06
CA ALA A 24 -1.89 -8.32 -15.93
C ALA A 24 -2.11 -9.83 -16.19
N LEU A 25 -3.35 -10.32 -16.06
CA LEU A 25 -3.72 -11.70 -16.39
C LEU A 25 -4.08 -11.89 -17.87
N ALA A 26 -4.30 -10.82 -18.63
CA ALA A 26 -4.72 -10.87 -20.04
C ALA A 26 -3.57 -10.63 -21.05
N ALA A 27 -2.44 -10.08 -20.63
CA ALA A 27 -1.28 -9.82 -21.50
C ALA A 27 -0.19 -10.92 -21.45
N ALA A 28 -0.35 -11.94 -20.60
CA ALA A 28 0.57 -13.07 -20.54
C ALA A 28 0.01 -14.24 -21.36
N SER A 29 0.71 -14.62 -22.43
CA SER A 29 0.44 -15.85 -23.18
C SER A 29 0.29 -17.04 -22.21
N PRO A 30 -0.83 -17.79 -22.21
CA PRO A 30 -1.17 -18.74 -21.15
C PRO A 30 -0.33 -20.02 -21.11
N ALA A 31 0.76 -20.11 -21.87
CA ALA A 31 1.48 -21.37 -22.07
C ALA A 31 2.44 -21.76 -20.91
N GLN A 32 2.77 -20.87 -19.97
CA GLN A 32 3.84 -21.14 -18.97
C GLN A 32 3.57 -20.60 -17.56
N ALA A 33 2.33 -20.21 -17.23
CA ALA A 33 2.02 -19.78 -15.88
C ALA A 33 2.04 -20.98 -14.92
N GLY A 34 3.08 -21.07 -14.09
CA GLY A 34 3.08 -21.92 -12.89
C GLY A 34 2.09 -21.36 -11.90
N VAL A 35 0.84 -21.80 -12.00
CA VAL A 35 -0.28 -21.28 -11.23
C VAL A 35 -0.40 -22.06 -9.92
N GLY A 36 -0.09 -21.40 -8.80
CA GLY A 36 -0.45 -21.87 -7.47
C GLY A 36 -1.76 -21.23 -7.06
N HIS A 37 -2.85 -21.99 -7.02
CA HIS A 37 -4.17 -21.48 -6.59
C HIS A 37 -4.75 -22.37 -5.50
N GLY A 38 -5.27 -21.72 -4.44
CA GLY A 38 -6.02 -22.39 -3.39
C GLY A 38 -7.14 -21.50 -2.87
N PHE A 39 -8.37 -21.96 -3.00
CA PHE A 39 -9.50 -21.43 -2.25
C PHE A 39 -9.77 -22.35 -1.07
N ARG A 40 -9.72 -21.79 0.14
CA ARG A 40 -10.10 -22.49 1.36
C ARG A 40 -11.33 -21.82 1.94
N ALA A 41 -12.47 -22.54 1.88
CA ALA A 41 -13.56 -22.26 2.80
C ALA A 41 -13.11 -22.70 4.19
N VAL A 42 -13.09 -21.77 5.13
CA VAL A 42 -12.83 -22.07 6.54
C VAL A 42 -14.19 -21.96 7.23
N GLY A 43 -14.55 -22.92 8.09
CA GLY A 43 -15.87 -22.95 8.74
C GLY A 43 -16.26 -21.61 9.39
N GLY A 44 -17.57 -21.37 9.57
CA GLY A 44 -18.08 -20.13 10.17
C GLY A 44 -18.27 -18.96 9.18
N GLY A 45 -18.54 -19.26 7.90
CA GLY A 45 -18.81 -18.25 6.87
C GLY A 45 -17.57 -17.54 6.32
N GLN A 46 -16.37 -18.06 6.64
CA GLN A 46 -15.10 -17.50 6.18
C GLN A 46 -14.69 -18.09 4.83
N ARG A 47 -14.30 -17.22 3.90
CA ARG A 47 -13.81 -17.55 2.57
C ARG A 47 -12.44 -16.93 2.39
N ILE A 48 -11.44 -17.73 2.10
CA ILE A 48 -10.08 -17.27 1.83
C ILE A 48 -9.63 -17.80 0.47
N GLY A 49 -9.11 -16.93 -0.37
CA GLY A 49 -8.51 -17.29 -1.65
C GLY A 49 -7.11 -16.72 -1.76
N HIS A 50 -6.17 -17.56 -2.20
CA HIS A 50 -4.81 -17.18 -2.53
C HIS A 50 -4.48 -17.61 -3.94
N GLY A 51 -3.76 -16.77 -4.67
CA GLY A 51 -3.27 -17.09 -6.00
C GLY A 51 -1.94 -16.43 -6.26
N ALA A 52 -1.06 -17.12 -6.97
CA ALA A 52 0.18 -16.57 -7.47
C ALA A 52 0.48 -17.11 -8.87
N ALA A 53 1.19 -16.31 -9.66
CA ALA A 53 1.65 -16.68 -10.98
C ALA A 53 3.02 -16.05 -11.26
N THR A 54 3.82 -16.75 -12.06
CA THR A 54 5.11 -16.27 -12.56
C THR A 54 5.11 -16.38 -14.08
N PHE A 55 5.50 -15.31 -14.76
CA PHE A 55 5.52 -15.24 -16.23
C PHE A 55 6.66 -14.36 -16.73
N ARG A 56 7.05 -14.50 -18.00
CA ARG A 56 8.05 -13.63 -18.63
C ARG A 56 7.45 -12.25 -18.92
N ASN A 57 8.21 -11.18 -18.69
CA ASN A 57 7.80 -9.83 -19.09
C ASN A 57 8.29 -9.48 -20.50
N ALA A 58 7.78 -8.38 -21.07
CA ALA A 58 8.12 -7.94 -22.42
C ALA A 58 9.61 -7.62 -22.61
N GLN A 59 10.31 -7.30 -21.53
CA GLN A 59 11.74 -7.02 -21.51
C GLN A 59 12.60 -8.30 -21.45
N GLY A 60 11.99 -9.50 -21.47
CA GLY A 60 12.69 -10.79 -21.38
C GLY A 60 13.01 -11.25 -19.95
N GLY A 61 12.63 -10.47 -18.94
CA GLY A 61 12.74 -10.79 -17.53
C GLY A 61 11.57 -11.61 -16.99
N ILE A 62 11.42 -11.66 -15.68
CA ILE A 62 10.39 -12.43 -14.98
C ILE A 62 9.52 -11.50 -14.13
N THR A 63 8.21 -11.67 -14.20
CA THR A 63 7.24 -11.07 -13.28
C THR A 63 6.58 -12.15 -12.45
N HIS A 64 6.60 -11.97 -11.14
CA HIS A 64 5.84 -12.76 -10.19
C HIS A 64 4.72 -11.89 -9.62
N THR A 65 3.48 -12.39 -9.64
CA THR A 65 2.33 -11.75 -9.00
C THR A 65 1.72 -12.69 -7.97
N HIS A 66 1.17 -12.12 -6.90
CA HIS A 66 0.38 -12.84 -5.93
C HIS A 66 -0.76 -11.98 -5.40
N GLY A 67 -1.79 -12.65 -4.90
CA GLY A 67 -2.93 -12.01 -4.28
C GLY A 67 -3.59 -12.91 -3.25
N THR A 68 -4.17 -12.27 -2.24
CA THR A 68 -4.96 -12.88 -1.19
C THR A 68 -6.27 -12.13 -1.06
N ARG A 69 -7.37 -12.84 -0.88
CA ARG A 69 -8.67 -12.28 -0.51
C ARG A 69 -9.24 -13.08 0.65
N ALA A 70 -9.77 -12.39 1.64
CA ALA A 70 -10.48 -12.99 2.76
C ALA A 70 -11.82 -12.29 2.94
N ALA A 71 -12.87 -13.03 3.26
CA ALA A 71 -14.18 -12.49 3.62
C ALA A 71 -14.80 -13.37 4.71
N GLY A 72 -15.47 -12.76 5.69
CA GLY A 72 -16.19 -13.47 6.74
C GLY A 72 -16.99 -12.52 7.62
N PRO A 73 -17.53 -13.00 8.75
CA PRO A 73 -18.38 -12.21 9.65
C PRO A 73 -17.73 -10.91 10.17
N ASN A 74 -16.39 -10.90 10.27
CA ASN A 74 -15.64 -9.75 10.76
C ASN A 74 -15.26 -8.73 9.66
N GLY A 75 -15.58 -9.01 8.40
CA GLY A 75 -15.32 -8.11 7.27
C GLY A 75 -14.64 -8.80 6.09
N ARG A 76 -14.06 -7.99 5.21
CA ARG A 76 -13.36 -8.40 4.00
C ARG A 76 -11.99 -7.74 3.89
N GLY A 77 -11.03 -8.47 3.34
CA GLY A 77 -9.68 -8.00 3.07
C GLY A 77 -9.18 -8.51 1.74
N ALA A 78 -8.42 -7.69 1.03
CA ALA A 78 -7.72 -8.07 -0.17
C ALA A 78 -6.31 -7.49 -0.14
N HIS A 79 -5.35 -8.28 -0.60
CA HIS A 79 -3.99 -7.86 -0.85
C HIS A 79 -3.56 -8.39 -2.21
N GLY A 80 -2.82 -7.60 -2.96
CA GLY A 80 -2.24 -8.01 -4.22
C GLY A 80 -0.92 -7.30 -4.45
N ALA A 81 0.04 -8.00 -5.03
CA ALA A 81 1.31 -7.42 -5.37
C ALA A 81 1.93 -8.12 -6.58
N TYR A 82 2.91 -7.45 -7.17
CA TYR A 82 3.80 -8.07 -8.14
C TYR A 82 5.23 -7.58 -7.94
N THR A 83 6.17 -8.42 -8.37
CA THR A 83 7.59 -8.11 -8.46
C THR A 83 8.06 -8.51 -9.85
N SER A 84 8.62 -7.57 -10.60
CA SER A 84 9.26 -7.83 -11.89
C SER A 84 10.77 -7.66 -11.79
N VAL A 85 11.54 -8.58 -12.35
CA VAL A 85 13.00 -8.49 -12.50
C VAL A 85 13.32 -8.50 -13.98
N ASN A 86 14.07 -7.50 -14.45
CA ASN A 86 14.49 -7.38 -15.85
C ASN A 86 15.84 -8.08 -16.08
N PRO A 87 16.23 -8.35 -17.34
CA PRO A 87 17.52 -9.00 -17.64
C PRO A 87 18.75 -8.21 -17.17
N ASP A 88 18.64 -6.88 -17.08
CA ASP A 88 19.69 -6.01 -16.54
C ASP A 88 19.85 -6.13 -15.01
N GLY A 89 19.02 -6.96 -14.35
CA GLY A 89 19.03 -7.13 -12.90
C GLY A 89 18.26 -6.04 -12.14
N SER A 90 17.64 -5.07 -12.80
CA SER A 90 16.72 -4.15 -12.15
C SER A 90 15.45 -4.87 -11.71
N ALA A 91 14.89 -4.47 -10.57
CA ALA A 91 13.68 -5.05 -10.00
C ALA A 91 12.67 -3.95 -9.64
N ARG A 92 11.40 -4.21 -9.87
CA ARG A 92 10.29 -3.36 -9.43
C ARG A 92 9.31 -4.19 -8.63
N HIS A 93 8.75 -3.59 -7.60
CA HIS A 93 7.71 -4.18 -6.78
C HIS A 93 6.57 -3.16 -6.61
N GLN A 94 5.33 -3.63 -6.71
CA GLN A 94 4.17 -2.84 -6.35
C GLN A 94 3.20 -3.71 -5.57
N GLY A 95 2.59 -3.14 -4.54
CA GLY A 95 1.63 -3.82 -3.69
C GLY A 95 0.47 -2.90 -3.30
N ALA A 96 -0.68 -3.49 -3.06
CA ALA A 96 -1.85 -2.81 -2.53
C ALA A 96 -2.64 -3.71 -1.58
N THR A 97 -3.24 -3.10 -0.56
CA THR A 97 -4.06 -3.74 0.46
C THR A 97 -5.32 -2.92 0.66
N HIS A 98 -6.45 -3.60 0.80
CA HIS A 98 -7.71 -3.00 1.22
C HIS A 98 -8.39 -3.90 2.25
N ILE A 99 -8.87 -3.32 3.34
CA ILE A 99 -9.60 -4.00 4.40
C ILE A 99 -10.84 -3.17 4.70
N ALA A 100 -11.99 -3.84 4.78
CA ALA A 100 -13.24 -3.27 5.26
C ALA A 100 -13.80 -4.17 6.36
N GLY A 101 -13.79 -3.68 7.59
CA GLY A 101 -14.33 -4.35 8.76
C GLY A 101 -15.87 -4.29 8.78
N ALA A 102 -16.49 -5.31 9.36
CA ALA A 102 -17.94 -5.39 9.46
C ALA A 102 -18.58 -4.25 10.29
N ARG A 103 -17.81 -3.64 11.19
CA ARG A 103 -18.24 -2.53 12.06
C ARG A 103 -17.90 -1.13 11.51
N GLY A 104 -17.63 -1.01 10.21
CA GLY A 104 -17.41 0.29 9.54
C GLY A 104 -15.95 0.78 9.48
N GLY A 105 -15.03 0.15 10.21
CA GLY A 105 -13.60 0.44 10.08
C GLY A 105 -13.05 -0.01 8.72
N ASN A 106 -12.06 0.70 8.18
CA ASN A 106 -11.40 0.36 6.93
C ASN A 106 -9.89 0.65 6.96
N PHE A 107 -9.17 0.07 6.02
CA PHE A 107 -7.76 0.36 5.77
C PHE A 107 -7.46 0.22 4.27
N ASN A 108 -6.67 1.14 3.75
CA ASN A 108 -6.12 1.15 2.41
C ASN A 108 -4.60 1.30 2.53
N GLY A 109 -3.86 0.56 1.73
CA GLY A 109 -2.41 0.71 1.65
C GLY A 109 -1.93 0.43 0.24
N SER A 110 -0.91 1.17 -0.21
CA SER A 110 -0.18 0.89 -1.44
C SER A 110 1.30 1.14 -1.23
N ASN A 111 2.13 0.42 -1.95
CA ASN A 111 3.57 0.63 -1.94
C ASN A 111 4.17 0.36 -3.32
N SER A 112 5.30 1.03 -3.58
CA SER A 112 6.17 0.77 -4.71
C SER A 112 7.61 0.71 -4.24
N ALA A 113 8.41 -0.12 -4.89
CA ALA A 113 9.86 -0.14 -4.71
C ALA A 113 10.54 -0.46 -6.05
N THR A 114 11.66 0.19 -6.32
CA THR A 114 12.52 -0.09 -7.45
C THR A 114 13.94 -0.31 -6.93
N ARG A 115 14.61 -1.34 -7.45
CA ARG A 115 16.06 -1.50 -7.38
C ARG A 115 16.58 -1.42 -8.82
N ASN A 116 17.54 -0.56 -9.06
CA ASN A 116 18.17 -0.42 -10.37
C ASN A 116 19.34 -1.41 -10.50
N ALA A 117 19.82 -1.59 -11.73
CA ALA A 117 20.94 -2.48 -12.04
C ALA A 117 22.25 -2.05 -11.35
N ASP A 118 22.44 -0.74 -11.16
CA ASP A 118 23.60 -0.14 -10.48
C ASP A 118 23.58 -0.29 -8.95
N GLY A 119 22.58 -0.97 -8.39
CA GLY A 119 22.41 -1.16 -6.95
C GLY A 119 21.68 -0.03 -6.22
N SER A 120 21.41 1.10 -6.88
CA SER A 120 20.55 2.14 -6.33
C SER A 120 19.11 1.63 -6.15
N ALA A 121 18.39 2.19 -5.19
CA ALA A 121 17.02 1.78 -4.90
C ALA A 121 16.17 2.94 -4.42
N ASN A 122 14.88 2.89 -4.70
CA ASN A 122 13.91 3.80 -4.11
C ASN A 122 12.62 3.06 -3.79
N GLY A 123 11.79 3.65 -2.94
CA GLY A 123 10.46 3.14 -2.72
C GLY A 123 9.60 4.15 -2.00
N SER A 124 8.30 3.92 -2.05
CA SER A 124 7.30 4.74 -1.40
C SER A 124 6.12 3.91 -0.94
N TYR A 125 5.39 4.43 0.03
CA TYR A 125 4.10 3.88 0.40
C TYR A 125 3.13 4.98 0.83
N GLN A 126 1.86 4.64 0.76
CA GLN A 126 0.74 5.41 1.30
C GLN A 126 -0.19 4.45 1.99
N ARG A 127 -0.67 4.82 3.17
CA ARG A 127 -1.61 4.05 3.97
C ARG A 127 -2.61 4.99 4.59
N SER A 128 -3.86 4.60 4.63
CA SER A 128 -4.91 5.32 5.32
C SER A 128 -5.91 4.35 5.89
N GLY A 129 -6.70 4.79 6.84
CA GLY A 129 -7.79 3.99 7.37
C GLY A 129 -8.60 4.74 8.40
N ASN A 130 -9.73 4.14 8.76
CA ASN A 130 -10.61 4.63 9.80
C ASN A 130 -10.97 3.46 10.71
N ASN A 131 -11.18 3.73 12.00
CA ASN A 131 -11.71 2.74 12.91
C ASN A 131 -13.23 2.90 13.06
N ALA A 132 -13.89 1.88 13.62
CA ALA A 132 -15.33 1.89 13.85
C ALA A 132 -15.79 3.00 14.82
N ALA A 133 -14.89 3.51 15.66
CA ALA A 133 -15.16 4.56 16.62
C ALA A 133 -15.04 5.98 16.03
N GLY A 134 -14.74 6.11 14.73
CA GLY A 134 -14.65 7.42 14.05
C GLY A 134 -13.25 8.05 14.00
N GLY A 135 -12.22 7.38 14.54
CA GLY A 135 -10.84 7.82 14.37
C GLY A 135 -10.30 7.53 12.97
N SER A 136 -9.35 8.33 12.51
CA SER A 136 -8.66 8.16 11.23
C SER A 136 -7.13 8.09 11.37
N TYR A 137 -6.51 7.40 10.43
CA TYR A 137 -5.08 7.22 10.31
C TYR A 137 -4.67 7.50 8.86
N SER A 138 -3.56 8.19 8.67
CA SER A 138 -2.88 8.36 7.39
C SER A 138 -1.38 8.30 7.60
N SER A 139 -0.65 7.60 6.75
CA SER A 139 0.80 7.61 6.76
C SER A 139 1.34 7.43 5.36
N SER A 140 2.35 8.20 5.03
CA SER A 140 3.11 8.04 3.79
C SER A 140 4.58 8.05 4.11
N GLY A 141 5.36 7.40 3.26
CA GLY A 141 6.80 7.44 3.39
C GLY A 141 7.50 7.13 2.10
N SER A 142 8.78 7.47 2.07
CA SER A 142 9.68 7.18 0.97
C SER A 142 11.07 6.85 1.49
N TYR A 143 11.83 6.12 0.68
CA TYR A 143 13.25 5.92 0.89
C TYR A 143 13.98 5.96 -0.44
N ALA A 144 15.25 6.34 -0.40
CA ALA A 144 16.18 6.27 -1.51
C ALA A 144 17.54 5.79 -1.03
N ARG A 145 18.23 5.02 -1.87
CA ARG A 145 19.64 4.65 -1.73
C ARG A 145 20.34 4.85 -3.07
N GLY A 146 21.43 5.61 -3.08
CA GLY A 146 22.28 5.76 -4.25
C GLY A 146 23.25 4.57 -4.40
N ALA A 147 23.77 4.39 -5.61
CA ALA A 147 24.80 3.40 -5.90
C ALA A 147 26.13 3.71 -5.17
N ASP A 148 26.36 5.00 -4.87
CA ASP A 148 27.45 5.52 -4.04
C ASP A 148 27.29 5.21 -2.54
N GLY A 149 26.20 4.53 -2.17
CA GLY A 149 25.88 4.20 -0.79
C GLY A 149 25.25 5.36 0.00
N SER A 150 24.93 6.50 -0.63
CA SER A 150 24.06 7.51 -0.03
C SER A 150 22.69 6.90 0.30
N ALA A 151 22.04 7.37 1.36
CA ALA A 151 20.71 6.88 1.73
C ALA A 151 19.90 7.95 2.44
N SER A 152 18.61 8.02 2.12
CA SER A 152 17.66 8.91 2.77
C SER A 152 16.28 8.25 2.91
N GLY A 153 15.48 8.77 3.82
CA GLY A 153 14.09 8.35 3.98
C GLY A 153 13.27 9.37 4.73
N ALA A 154 11.97 9.36 4.47
CA ALA A 154 11.01 10.22 5.14
C ALA A 154 9.71 9.46 5.41
N ARG A 155 9.05 9.79 6.52
CA ARG A 155 7.74 9.26 6.89
C ARG A 155 6.91 10.34 7.56
N ALA A 156 5.74 10.62 6.98
CA ALA A 156 4.69 11.43 7.59
C ALA A 156 3.59 10.52 8.16
N THR A 157 3.06 10.87 9.32
CA THR A 157 1.92 10.19 9.94
C THR A 157 0.96 11.22 10.50
N THR A 158 -0.33 11.05 10.23
CA THR A 158 -1.41 11.80 10.84
C THR A 158 -2.40 10.82 11.45
N ILE A 159 -2.77 11.06 12.70
CA ILE A 159 -3.76 10.26 13.42
C ILE A 159 -4.76 11.23 14.02
N THR A 160 -6.03 11.03 13.75
CA THR A 160 -7.11 11.80 14.38
C THR A 160 -7.96 10.85 15.19
N GLY A 161 -8.07 11.11 16.50
CA GLY A 161 -8.93 10.35 17.39
C GLY A 161 -10.40 10.67 17.13
N ALA A 162 -11.29 9.83 17.65
CA ALA A 162 -12.74 10.04 17.56
C ALA A 162 -13.18 11.39 18.13
N ASN A 163 -12.45 11.89 19.13
CA ASN A 163 -12.70 13.17 19.80
C ASN A 163 -12.17 14.38 19.00
N GLY A 164 -11.63 14.19 17.80
CA GLY A 164 -11.06 15.24 16.95
C GLY A 164 -9.60 15.59 17.23
N ASN A 165 -9.04 15.16 18.37
CA ASN A 165 -7.63 15.38 18.67
C ASN A 165 -6.74 14.72 17.60
N THR A 166 -5.73 15.45 17.13
CA THR A 166 -4.89 15.02 16.02
C THR A 166 -3.42 15.01 16.39
N TYR A 167 -2.73 13.91 16.11
CA TYR A 167 -1.27 13.80 16.11
C TYR A 167 -0.74 13.93 14.68
N GLN A 168 0.30 14.73 14.49
CA GLN A 168 1.07 14.84 13.26
C GLN A 168 2.53 14.55 13.58
N GLY A 169 3.09 13.53 12.93
CA GLY A 169 4.47 13.10 13.11
C GLY A 169 5.22 13.06 11.79
N GLN A 170 6.46 13.52 11.80
CA GLN A 170 7.38 13.43 10.68
C GLN A 170 8.68 12.80 11.17
N THR A 171 9.19 11.81 10.42
CA THR A 171 10.51 11.23 10.65
C THR A 171 11.32 11.35 9.37
N THR A 172 12.56 11.81 9.48
CA THR A 172 13.51 11.85 8.37
C THR A 172 14.79 11.14 8.76
N TYR A 173 15.43 10.51 7.79
CA TYR A 173 16.72 9.87 7.91
C TYR A 173 17.60 10.30 6.75
N THR A 174 18.86 10.62 7.03
CA THR A 174 19.90 10.77 6.02
C THR A 174 21.20 10.13 6.53
N LYS A 175 21.86 9.34 5.68
CA LYS A 175 23.11 8.67 6.03
C LYS A 175 24.22 9.70 6.29
N GLY A 176 24.75 9.67 7.51
CA GLY A 176 25.74 10.62 8.00
C GLY A 176 25.16 11.71 8.91
N GLN A 177 23.84 11.95 8.86
CA GLN A 177 23.15 12.94 9.68
C GLN A 177 22.23 12.30 10.75
N GLY A 178 21.93 11.00 10.61
CA GLY A 178 21.14 10.25 11.58
C GLY A 178 19.63 10.35 11.33
N VAL A 179 18.84 10.22 12.40
CA VAL A 179 17.38 10.22 12.38
C VAL A 179 16.85 11.46 13.11
N THR A 180 15.92 12.17 12.50
CA THR A 180 15.18 13.26 13.12
C THR A 180 13.71 12.90 13.18
N HIS A 181 13.06 13.15 14.31
CA HIS A 181 11.62 12.96 14.48
C HIS A 181 11.00 14.20 15.12
N THR A 182 9.90 14.68 14.53
CA THR A 182 9.08 15.76 15.07
C THR A 182 7.65 15.29 15.22
N GLY A 183 7.00 15.65 16.31
CA GLY A 183 5.61 15.31 16.58
C GLY A 183 4.87 16.49 17.22
N SER A 184 3.65 16.75 16.78
CA SER A 184 2.78 17.78 17.34
C SER A 184 1.36 17.25 17.52
N CYS A 185 0.69 17.66 18.59
CA CYS A 185 -0.68 17.28 18.88
C CYS A 185 -1.58 18.51 18.95
N HIS A 186 -2.78 18.40 18.40
CA HIS A 186 -3.79 19.45 18.39
C HIS A 186 -5.11 18.90 18.90
N ASP A 187 -5.92 19.74 19.54
CA ASP A 187 -7.31 19.41 19.84
C ASP A 187 -8.22 19.54 18.59
N ALA A 188 -9.52 19.33 18.75
CA ALA A 188 -10.49 19.43 17.66
C ALA A 188 -10.66 20.87 17.13
N GLN A 189 -10.28 21.88 17.92
CA GLN A 189 -10.33 23.30 17.58
C GLN A 189 -9.03 23.78 16.90
N GLY A 190 -8.00 22.94 16.86
CA GLY A 190 -6.70 23.25 16.28
C GLY A 190 -5.70 23.87 17.25
N ASN A 191 -6.00 23.90 18.55
CA ASN A 191 -5.05 24.41 19.55
C ASN A 191 -3.98 23.35 19.83
N ALA A 192 -2.73 23.78 19.97
CA ALA A 192 -1.65 22.88 20.35
C ALA A 192 -1.87 22.31 21.77
N ILE A 193 -1.76 21.00 21.89
CA ILE A 193 -1.88 20.26 23.16
C ILE A 193 -0.66 19.37 23.36
N SER A 194 -0.43 18.95 24.60
CA SER A 194 0.58 17.94 24.91
C SER A 194 0.22 16.63 24.23
N CYS A 195 1.18 16.04 23.51
CA CYS A 195 1.05 14.67 23.03
C CYS A 195 1.09 13.71 24.21
N ARG A 196 -0.03 13.04 24.45
CA ARG A 196 -0.22 12.06 25.52
C ARG A 196 -0.73 10.75 24.95
#